data_AF-A0A6H1P4R6-F1
#
_entry.id   AF-A0A6H1P4R6-F1
#
_cell.length_a   1.000
_cell.length_b   1.000
_cell.length_c   1.000
_cell.angle_alpha   90.00
_cell.angle_beta   90.00
_cell.angle_gamma   90.00
#
_symmetry.space_group_name_H-M   'P 1'
#
loop_
_entity.id
_entity.type
_entity.pdbx_description
1 polymer ?
#
loop_
_entity_poly.entity_id
_entity_poly.type
_entity_poly.pdbx_seq_one_letter_code
_entity_poly.pdbx_strand_id
1 'polypeptide(L)'
;MIVKDLYMDCFRYEESSLAHCIYHLLAEQKISIDEDISKIDLEQADHQKVRELVQNNVLGIHKVGIYSLKMNQKDFVFIFAGRHKEAIQFYTETFHQSPLNCHEYSLDYQHARGNDVISFRDMRKEFMSLPAIAGYFKRGDESERDGTNP
;
A
#
# COMPACT_ATOMS: atom_id res chain seq x y z
N MET A 1 -21.40 1.22 -12.14
CA MET A 1 -20.65 1.81 -11.00
C MET A 1 -20.46 3.26 -11.35
N ILE A 2 -20.59 4.20 -10.42
CA ILE A 2 -20.45 5.63 -10.76
C ILE A 2 -19.03 6.13 -10.53
N VAL A 3 -18.64 7.24 -11.17
CA VAL A 3 -17.33 7.90 -11.02
C VAL A 3 -16.98 8.08 -9.55
N LYS A 4 -17.94 8.49 -8.72
CA LYS A 4 -17.76 8.63 -7.27
C LYS A 4 -17.20 7.38 -6.61
N ASP A 5 -17.74 6.20 -6.92
CA ASP A 5 -17.32 4.94 -6.30
C ASP A 5 -15.88 4.62 -6.70
N LEU A 6 -15.58 4.70 -8.01
CA LEU A 6 -14.24 4.51 -8.54
C LEU A 6 -13.23 5.48 -7.91
N TYR A 7 -13.62 6.75 -7.77
CA TYR A 7 -12.76 7.78 -7.21
C TYR A 7 -12.45 7.47 -5.74
N MET A 8 -13.46 7.08 -4.95
CA MET A 8 -13.28 6.67 -3.55
C MET A 8 -12.42 5.41 -3.43
N ASP A 9 -12.57 4.45 -4.35
CA ASP A 9 -11.72 3.27 -4.41
C ASP A 9 -10.26 3.64 -4.69
N CYS A 10 -9.98 4.67 -5.48
CA CYS A 10 -8.59 5.11 -5.69
C CYS A 10 -7.93 5.55 -4.39
N PHE A 11 -8.65 6.21 -3.49
CA PHE A 11 -8.11 6.55 -2.15
C PHE A 11 -7.95 5.32 -1.27
N ARG A 12 -8.90 4.38 -1.33
CA ARG A 12 -8.85 3.14 -0.55
C ARG A 12 -7.69 2.24 -0.96
N TYR A 13 -7.40 2.19 -2.26
CA TYR A 13 -6.35 1.35 -2.83
C TYR A 13 -5.03 2.09 -3.04
N GLU A 14 -4.97 3.38 -2.73
CA GLU A 14 -3.83 4.27 -2.91
C GLU A 14 -3.38 4.38 -4.40
N GLU A 15 -4.34 4.25 -5.32
CA GLU A 15 -4.16 4.38 -6.77
C GLU A 15 -4.02 5.86 -7.18
N SER A 16 -2.88 6.45 -6.83
CA SER A 16 -2.60 7.88 -6.97
C SER A 16 -2.75 8.36 -8.42
N SER A 17 -2.21 7.64 -9.40
CA SER A 17 -2.29 8.04 -10.81
C SER A 17 -3.73 8.12 -11.32
N LEU A 18 -4.56 7.13 -10.97
CA LEU A 18 -5.96 7.09 -11.39
C LEU A 18 -6.78 8.16 -10.67
N ALA A 19 -6.56 8.36 -9.37
CA ALA A 19 -7.21 9.43 -8.61
C ALA A 19 -6.92 10.82 -9.21
N HIS A 20 -5.65 11.11 -9.52
CA HIS A 20 -5.28 12.40 -10.11
C HIS A 20 -5.81 12.56 -11.54
N CYS A 21 -5.95 11.48 -12.29
CA CYS A 21 -6.59 11.48 -13.60
C CYS A 21 -8.09 11.83 -13.51
N ILE A 22 -8.82 11.16 -12.62
CA ILE A 22 -10.24 11.42 -12.37
C ILE A 22 -10.45 12.85 -11.85
N TYR A 23 -9.61 13.30 -10.92
CA TYR A 23 -9.64 14.68 -10.42
C TYR A 23 -9.46 15.71 -11.53
N HIS A 24 -8.51 15.48 -12.45
CA HIS A 24 -8.30 16.37 -13.59
C HIS A 24 -9.52 16.41 -14.53
N LEU A 25 -10.09 15.25 -14.86
CA LEU A 25 -11.29 15.17 -15.72
C LEU A 25 -12.52 15.84 -15.09
N LEU A 26 -12.70 15.71 -13.78
CA LEU A 26 -13.75 16.40 -13.03
C LEU A 26 -13.54 17.92 -13.00
N ALA A 27 -12.29 18.37 -12.78
CA ALA A 27 -11.95 19.79 -12.74
C ALA A 27 -12.17 20.50 -14.09
N GLU A 28 -11.89 19.79 -15.19
CA GLU A 28 -12.13 20.27 -16.57
C GLU A 28 -13.58 20.03 -17.04
N GLN A 29 -14.46 19.52 -16.16
CA GLN A 29 -15.88 19.21 -16.44
C GLN A 29 -16.09 18.24 -17.62
N LYS A 30 -15.09 17.40 -17.92
CA LYS A 30 -15.17 16.37 -18.97
C LYS A 30 -16.01 15.18 -18.54
N ILE A 31 -16.05 14.93 -17.22
CA ILE A 31 -16.91 13.93 -16.57
C ILE A 31 -17.63 14.56 -15.37
N SER A 32 -18.69 13.90 -14.92
CA SER A 32 -19.48 14.21 -13.72
C SER A 32 -19.26 13.15 -12.64
N ILE A 33 -19.38 13.54 -11.37
CA ILE A 33 -19.17 12.62 -10.25
C ILE A 33 -20.23 11.49 -10.17
N ASP A 34 -21.42 11.73 -10.74
CA ASP A 34 -22.56 10.80 -10.70
C ASP A 34 -22.75 10.01 -12.01
N GLU A 35 -21.89 10.19 -13.01
CA GLU A 35 -21.98 9.41 -14.26
C GLU A 35 -21.45 7.99 -14.10
N ASP A 36 -21.89 7.08 -14.97
CA ASP A 36 -21.39 5.71 -14.99
C ASP A 36 -19.97 5.63 -15.54
N ILE A 37 -19.12 4.81 -14.91
CA ILE A 37 -17.72 4.62 -15.29
C ILE A 37 -17.53 4.16 -16.74
N SER A 38 -18.53 3.51 -17.36
CA SER A 38 -18.43 3.03 -18.75
C SER A 38 -18.33 4.17 -19.77
N LYS A 39 -18.63 5.41 -19.35
CA LYS A 39 -18.58 6.60 -20.18
C LYS A 39 -17.28 7.39 -20.02
N ILE A 40 -16.45 7.03 -19.03
CA ILE A 40 -15.17 7.68 -18.79
C ILE A 40 -14.20 7.27 -19.88
N ASP A 41 -13.63 8.26 -20.53
CA ASP A 41 -12.49 8.09 -21.42
C ASP A 41 -11.26 8.76 -20.79
N LEU A 42 -10.38 7.93 -20.22
CA LEU A 42 -9.17 8.38 -19.52
C LEU A 42 -8.16 9.02 -20.48
N GLU A 43 -8.23 8.74 -21.78
CA GLU A 43 -7.36 9.34 -22.79
C GLU A 43 -7.66 10.83 -22.99
N GLN A 44 -8.83 11.32 -22.54
CA GLN A 44 -9.13 12.75 -22.55
C GLN A 44 -8.34 13.52 -21.50
N ALA A 45 -7.70 12.85 -20.55
CA ALA A 45 -6.93 13.53 -19.52
C ALA A 45 -5.62 14.08 -20.10
N ASP A 46 -5.30 15.33 -19.74
CA ASP A 46 -3.99 15.89 -20.09
C ASP A 46 -2.92 15.22 -19.22
N HIS A 47 -2.19 14.26 -19.80
CA HIS A 47 -1.16 13.50 -19.10
C HIS A 47 -0.03 14.37 -18.53
N GLN A 48 0.25 15.53 -19.13
CA GLN A 48 1.24 16.45 -18.59
C GLN A 48 0.73 17.10 -17.31
N LYS A 49 -0.50 17.64 -17.33
CA LYS A 49 -1.13 18.19 -16.11
C LYS A 49 -1.31 17.13 -15.03
N VAL A 50 -1.76 15.92 -15.38
CA VAL A 50 -1.91 14.81 -14.41
C VAL A 50 -0.56 14.47 -13.76
N ARG A 51 0.53 14.44 -14.55
CA ARG A 51 1.87 14.21 -14.00
C ARG A 51 2.27 15.30 -13.00
N GLU A 52 2.01 16.57 -13.30
CA GLU A 52 2.28 17.68 -12.37
C GLU A 52 1.44 17.56 -11.08
N LEU A 53 0.16 17.19 -11.21
CA LEU A 53 -0.72 16.98 -10.06
C LEU A 53 -0.23 15.83 -9.17
N VAL A 54 0.20 14.71 -9.76
CA VAL A 54 0.79 13.58 -9.03
C VAL A 54 2.10 13.98 -8.35
N GLN A 55 2.98 14.72 -9.05
CA GLN A 55 4.25 15.19 -8.48
C GLN A 55 4.06 16.14 -7.30
N ASN A 56 3.07 17.02 -7.39
CA ASN A 56 2.71 17.93 -6.31
C ASN A 56 1.82 17.27 -5.24
N ASN A 57 1.41 16.01 -5.46
CA ASN A 57 0.54 15.22 -4.59
C ASN A 57 -0.69 16.01 -4.10
N VAL A 58 -1.39 16.65 -5.03
CA VAL A 58 -2.51 17.56 -4.71
C VAL A 58 -3.63 16.85 -3.94
N LEU A 59 -3.78 15.53 -4.14
CA LEU A 59 -4.77 14.71 -3.43
C LEU A 59 -4.27 14.11 -2.11
N GLY A 60 -3.00 14.33 -1.74
CA GLY A 60 -2.43 13.77 -0.51
C GLY A 60 -2.34 12.24 -0.50
N ILE A 61 -2.40 11.59 -1.67
CA ILE A 61 -2.33 10.13 -1.79
C ILE A 61 -0.87 9.71 -1.75
N HIS A 62 -0.43 9.33 -0.56
CA HIS A 62 0.87 8.74 -0.37
C HIS A 62 0.76 7.24 -0.64
N LYS A 63 1.50 6.74 -1.64
CA LYS A 63 1.70 5.29 -1.79
C LYS A 63 2.32 4.78 -0.49
N VAL A 64 1.75 3.71 0.07
CA VAL A 64 2.34 2.97 1.18
C VAL A 64 2.63 1.56 0.71
N GLY A 65 3.89 1.14 0.85
CA GLY A 65 4.32 -0.22 0.66
C GLY A 65 4.54 -0.92 2.00
N ILE A 66 4.51 -2.25 1.96
CA ILE A 66 4.98 -3.11 3.05
C ILE A 66 6.28 -3.78 2.62
N TYR A 67 7.32 -3.57 3.41
CA TYR A 67 8.67 -4.03 3.12
C TYR A 67 9.10 -5.08 4.13
N SER A 68 9.51 -6.25 3.66
CA SER A 68 10.14 -7.28 4.47
C SER A 68 11.65 -7.07 4.46
N LEU A 69 12.21 -6.78 5.63
CA LEU A 69 13.65 -6.59 5.83
C LEU A 69 14.21 -7.71 6.67
N LYS A 70 15.23 -8.38 6.15
CA LYS A 70 15.86 -9.51 6.82
C LYS A 70 16.89 -9.03 7.83
N MET A 71 16.65 -9.39 9.10
CA MET A 71 17.54 -9.08 10.21
C MET A 71 18.71 -10.06 10.27
N ASN A 72 18.42 -11.35 10.08
CA ASN A 72 19.41 -12.42 10.01
C ASN A 72 18.87 -13.59 9.16
N GLN A 73 19.50 -14.78 9.19
CA GLN A 73 19.07 -15.91 8.35
C GLN A 73 17.63 -16.39 8.58
N LYS A 74 17.04 -16.13 9.75
CA LYS A 74 15.72 -16.61 10.16
C LYS A 74 14.75 -15.49 10.49
N ASP A 75 15.22 -14.32 10.91
CA ASP A 75 14.37 -13.24 11.40
C ASP A 75 14.17 -12.15 10.35
N PHE A 76 12.91 -11.74 10.22
CA PHE A 76 12.44 -10.71 9.30
C PHE A 76 11.56 -9.72 10.07
N VAL A 77 11.65 -8.45 9.69
CA VAL A 77 10.73 -7.40 10.15
C VAL A 77 9.97 -6.86 8.96
N PHE A 78 8.68 -6.64 9.15
CA PHE A 78 7.83 -5.99 8.17
C PHE A 78 7.65 -4.53 8.55
N ILE A 79 7.86 -3.61 7.60
CA ILE A 79 7.80 -2.17 7.82
C ILE A 79 6.91 -1.55 6.75
N PHE A 80 5.87 -0.80 7.17
CA PHE A 80 5.14 0.09 6.29
C PHE A 80 5.96 1.35 6.04
N ALA A 81 6.15 1.71 4.78
CA ALA A 81 6.85 2.94 4.37
C ALA A 81 6.36 3.40 3.00
N GLY A 82 6.60 4.66 2.62
CA GLY A 82 6.22 5.17 1.32
C GLY A 82 7.12 4.70 0.18
N ARG A 83 8.35 4.27 0.49
CA ARG A 83 9.32 3.76 -0.49
C ARG A 83 10.39 2.88 0.14
N HIS A 84 11.05 2.08 -0.71
CA HIS A 84 12.13 1.16 -0.34
C HIS A 84 13.27 1.81 0.47
N LYS A 85 13.76 2.97 0.02
CA LYS A 85 14.82 3.72 0.71
C LYS A 85 14.42 4.16 2.12
N GLU A 86 13.17 4.57 2.30
CA GLU A 86 12.65 5.02 3.59
C GLU A 86 12.52 3.85 4.56
N ALA A 87 12.08 2.67 4.09
CA ALA A 87 12.04 1.46 4.91
C ALA A 87 13.44 1.05 5.41
N ILE A 88 14.45 1.09 4.53
CA ILE A 88 15.84 0.78 4.91
C ILE A 88 16.39 1.79 5.91
N GLN A 89 16.14 3.09 5.68
CA GLN A 89 16.59 4.15 6.57
C GLN A 89 15.99 3.96 7.96
N PHE A 90 14.67 3.81 8.05
CA PHE A 90 13.96 3.61 9.31
C PHE A 90 14.41 2.33 10.04
N TYR A 91 14.65 1.25 9.31
CA TYR A 91 15.24 0.03 9.86
C TYR A 91 16.63 0.30 10.46
N THR A 92 17.49 0.99 9.71
CA THR A 92 18.87 1.27 10.13
C THR A 92 18.92 2.15 11.36
N GLU A 93 18.04 3.15 11.43
CA GLU A 93 17.89 4.03 12.59
C GLU A 93 17.36 3.27 13.82
N THR A 94 16.43 2.33 13.61
CA THR A 94 15.78 1.57 14.70
C THR A 94 16.65 0.45 15.26
N PHE A 95 17.35 -0.29 14.39
CA PHE A 95 18.12 -1.48 14.78
C PHE A 95 19.64 -1.27 14.76
N HIS A 96 20.09 -0.07 14.37
CA HIS A 96 21.51 0.30 14.28
C HIS A 96 22.35 -0.62 13.38
N GLN A 97 21.72 -1.25 12.39
CA GLN A 97 22.34 -2.16 11.44
C GLN A 97 21.65 -2.08 10.08
N SER A 98 22.38 -2.42 9.02
CA SER A 98 21.80 -2.54 7.67
C SER A 98 21.07 -3.89 7.52
N PRO A 99 19.91 -3.93 6.84
CA PRO A 99 19.21 -5.18 6.59
C PRO A 99 19.95 -6.01 5.53
N LEU A 100 19.88 -7.34 5.63
CA LEU A 100 20.53 -8.24 4.66
C LEU A 100 19.84 -8.21 3.29
N ASN A 101 18.53 -7.96 3.28
CA ASN A 101 17.73 -7.70 2.09
C ASN A 101 16.56 -6.79 2.44
N CYS A 102 15.89 -6.26 1.41
CA CYS A 102 14.64 -5.55 1.55
C CYS A 102 13.77 -5.86 0.33
N HIS A 103 12.62 -6.50 0.55
CA HIS A 103 11.67 -6.89 -0.50
C HIS A 103 10.30 -6.25 -0.25
N GLU A 104 9.72 -5.63 -1.27
CA GLU A 104 8.34 -5.13 -1.23
C GLU A 104 7.37 -6.31 -1.39
N TYR A 105 6.37 -6.39 -0.52
CA TYR A 105 5.27 -7.34 -0.60
C TYR A 105 4.00 -6.63 -1.08
N SER A 106 3.08 -7.39 -1.69
CA SER A 106 1.76 -6.86 -2.01
C SER A 106 0.97 -6.60 -0.72
N LEU A 107 0.30 -5.45 -0.65
CA LEU A 107 -0.60 -5.13 0.47
C LEU A 107 -1.78 -6.11 0.57
N ASP A 108 -2.16 -6.73 -0.55
CA ASP A 108 -3.26 -7.69 -0.62
C ASP A 108 -2.82 -9.10 -0.20
N TYR A 109 -1.53 -9.30 0.12
CA TYR A 109 -1.05 -10.56 0.66
C TYR A 109 -1.69 -10.82 2.03
N GLN A 110 -2.39 -11.95 2.11
CA GLN A 110 -3.10 -12.40 3.28
C GLN A 110 -2.21 -13.31 4.13
N HIS A 111 -2.14 -13.05 5.42
CA HIS A 111 -1.41 -13.86 6.38
C HIS A 111 -2.32 -14.29 7.52
N ALA A 112 -2.07 -15.50 8.03
CA ALA A 112 -2.80 -16.02 9.19
C ALA A 112 -2.34 -15.28 10.45
N ARG A 113 -3.28 -14.67 11.17
CA ARG A 113 -3.09 -14.06 12.49
C ARG A 113 -4.00 -14.80 13.47
N GLY A 114 -3.44 -15.82 14.14
CA GLY A 114 -4.24 -16.72 14.97
C GLY A 114 -5.18 -17.59 14.12
N ASN A 115 -6.50 -17.48 14.36
CA ASN A 115 -7.54 -18.17 13.57
C ASN A 115 -8.08 -17.33 12.41
N ASP A 116 -7.69 -16.05 12.31
CA ASP A 116 -8.16 -15.14 11.27
C ASP A 116 -7.12 -14.94 10.18
N VAL A 117 -7.59 -14.49 9.02
CA VAL A 117 -6.74 -14.10 7.89
C VAL A 117 -6.84 -12.59 7.74
N ILE A 118 -5.70 -11.89 7.78
CA ILE A 118 -5.65 -10.43 7.62
C ILE A 118 -4.71 -10.05 6.48
N SER A 119 -5.10 -9.05 5.69
CA SER A 119 -4.24 -8.46 4.67
C SER A 119 -3.33 -7.39 5.27
N PHE A 120 -2.18 -7.13 4.66
CA PHE A 120 -1.36 -5.97 5.06
C PHE A 120 -2.11 -4.65 4.84
N ARG A 121 -3.02 -4.58 3.86
CA ARG A 121 -3.90 -3.43 3.63
C ARG A 121 -4.82 -3.16 4.82
N ASP A 122 -5.39 -4.20 5.43
CA ASP A 122 -6.22 -4.04 6.61
C ASP A 122 -5.37 -3.68 7.84
N MET A 123 -4.22 -4.34 8.00
CA MET A 123 -3.29 -4.06 9.09
C MET A 123 -2.74 -2.63 9.03
N ARG A 124 -2.55 -2.07 7.83
CA ARG A 124 -2.13 -0.68 7.62
C ARG A 124 -3.06 0.33 8.31
N LYS A 125 -4.35 0.04 8.42
CA LYS A 125 -5.34 0.92 9.07
C LYS A 125 -5.09 1.11 10.56
N GLU A 126 -4.34 0.19 11.19
CA GLU A 126 -3.96 0.27 12.60
C GLU A 126 -2.85 1.33 12.86
N PHE A 127 -2.19 1.83 11.81
CA PHE A 127 -1.05 2.75 11.93
C PHE A 127 -1.43 4.19 11.55
N MET A 128 -1.22 5.14 12.46
CA MET A 128 -1.51 6.57 12.21
C MET A 128 -0.32 7.34 11.61
N SER A 129 0.89 6.79 11.71
CA SER A 129 2.13 7.42 11.24
C SER A 129 2.98 6.42 10.48
N LEU A 130 3.75 6.92 9.50
CA LEU A 130 4.70 6.15 8.72
C LEU A 130 6.07 6.86 8.70
N PRO A 131 7.17 6.11 8.54
CA PRO A 131 7.25 4.64 8.49
C PRO A 131 6.94 3.97 9.84
N ALA A 132 6.47 2.72 9.82
CA ALA A 132 6.09 1.98 11.04
C ALA A 132 6.37 0.47 10.95
N ILE A 133 6.77 -0.13 12.07
CA ILE A 133 6.95 -1.59 12.18
C ILE A 133 5.58 -2.25 12.21
N ALA A 134 5.33 -3.06 11.19
CA ALA A 134 4.11 -3.80 10.97
C ALA A 134 4.09 -5.13 11.76
N GLY A 135 5.27 -5.75 11.94
CA GLY A 135 5.41 -6.99 12.71
C GLY A 135 6.75 -7.69 12.48
N TYR A 136 6.95 -8.81 13.16
CA TYR A 136 8.15 -9.64 13.06
C TYR A 136 7.77 -11.06 12.62
N PHE A 137 8.64 -11.70 11.85
CA PHE A 137 8.47 -13.08 11.42
C PHE A 137 9.78 -13.85 11.55
N LYS A 138 9.68 -15.04 12.13
CA LYS A 138 10.81 -15.94 12.32
C LYS A 138 10.58 -17.22 11.53
N ARG A 139 11.43 -17.43 10.52
CA ARG A 139 11.43 -18.63 9.69
C ARG A 139 11.96 -19.80 10.52
N GLY A 140 11.03 -20.66 10.95
CA GLY A 140 11.32 -21.87 11.71
C GLY A 140 10.50 -22.04 13.00
N ASP A 141 9.64 -21.09 13.36
CA ASP A 141 8.64 -21.30 14.41
C ASP A 141 7.37 -21.94 13.80
N GLU A 142 7.55 -23.14 13.24
CA GLU A 142 6.49 -24.16 13.16
C GLU A 142 6.48 -24.89 14.50
N SER A 143 6.10 -24.21 15.57
CA SER A 143 5.76 -24.86 16.83
C SER A 143 4.29 -25.27 16.74
N GLU A 144 4.06 -26.58 16.58
CA GLU A 144 2.86 -27.30 17.03
C GLU A 144 1.51 -26.78 16.50
N ARG A 145 1.14 -27.22 15.29
CA ARG A 145 -0.23 -27.71 15.09
C ARG A 145 -0.19 -29.23 15.10
N ASP A 146 -0.03 -29.78 16.30
CA ASP A 146 -0.53 -31.11 16.57
C ASP A 146 -2.05 -31.01 16.74
N GLY A 147 -2.80 -31.88 16.06
CA GLY A 147 -4.24 -31.67 15.88
C GLY A 147 -4.95 -32.61 14.91
N THR A 148 -4.65 -33.91 14.98
CA THR A 148 -5.63 -35.02 14.90
C THR A 148 -6.61 -35.10 13.70
N ASN A 149 -6.26 -35.97 12.75
CA ASN A 149 -7.03 -37.08 12.12
C ASN A 149 -8.45 -36.87 11.50
N PRO A 150 -8.95 -37.77 10.61
CA PRO A 150 -8.50 -39.14 10.28
C PRO A 150 -7.97 -39.38 8.87
#